data_AF-A0AA37QFJ7-F1
#
_entry.id   AF-A0AA37QFJ7-F1
#
_cell.length_a   1.000
_cell.length_b   1.000
_cell.length_c   1.000
_cell.angle_alpha   90.00
_cell.angle_beta   90.00
_cell.angle_gamma   90.00
#
_symmetry.space_group_name_H-M   'P 1'
#
loop_
_entity.id
_entity.type
_entity.pdbx_description
1 polymer ?
#
loop_
_entity_poly.entity_id
_entity_poly.type
_entity_poly.pdbx_seq_one_letter_code
_entity_poly.pdbx_strand_id
1 'polypeptide(L)'
;MLVLARHRGPSYVGAMDSVTTSPTGAGPVLAPPARSGAPLAPTRVQVTGPLHGLRMPADCAACGTPARGTLRVEKRFRRTSDDAPSRYLFHALDVPFCDDCRGAHARELAPVDPAVLRRMRWTFVLRTTPYWIPLAVILWMIPKVLAPFARGLTRETLALRTPSGEWNWWLLMAAGVVGFFGFCLFGFLTLVNRARHDLVAPYAGAGDDTYVRRERVLLGPNAVFLGPPTSVLTAADFTDDESELFEPERRTYRFRDPVFAAQFAALNANRLWNAKAPRARWARKARKLLTIAFVVVLAVAWVVDWWMS
;
A
#
# COMPACT_ATOMS: atom_id res chain seq x y z
N MET A 1 35.76 -11.98 -6.68
CA MET A 1 35.84 -10.51 -6.84
C MET A 1 34.64 -10.08 -7.68
N LEU A 2 33.49 -9.85 -7.05
CA LEU A 2 32.22 -9.55 -7.73
C LEU A 2 32.01 -8.03 -7.67
N VAL A 3 32.06 -7.38 -8.84
CA VAL A 3 31.88 -5.92 -8.97
C VAL A 3 30.38 -5.62 -8.92
N LEU A 4 29.89 -5.11 -7.79
CA LEU A 4 28.54 -4.57 -7.64
C LEU A 4 28.42 -3.26 -8.44
N ALA A 5 27.89 -3.34 -9.66
CA ALA A 5 27.53 -2.17 -10.46
C ALA A 5 26.29 -1.49 -9.85
N ARG A 6 26.55 -0.46 -9.02
CA ARG A 6 25.50 0.36 -8.41
C ARG A 6 24.88 1.25 -9.49
N HIS A 7 23.72 0.87 -9.99
CA HIS A 7 22.95 1.66 -10.96
C HIS A 7 22.47 2.97 -10.29
N ARG A 8 23.21 4.05 -10.48
CA ARG A 8 22.73 5.41 -10.16
C ARG A 8 21.80 5.83 -11.28
N GLY A 9 20.52 6.01 -10.98
CA GLY A 9 19.57 6.65 -11.90
C GLY A 9 20.02 8.08 -12.23
N PRO A 10 19.59 8.64 -13.38
CA PRO A 10 20.00 9.96 -13.82
C PRO A 10 19.53 11.04 -12.84
N SER A 11 20.48 11.72 -12.21
CA SER A 11 20.25 12.90 -11.39
C SER A 11 19.86 14.09 -12.28
N TYR A 12 18.56 14.29 -12.48
CA TYR A 12 18.05 15.52 -13.11
C TYR A 12 18.02 16.66 -12.09
N VAL A 13 19.08 17.47 -12.07
CA VAL A 13 19.12 18.76 -11.37
C VAL A 13 18.44 19.79 -12.27
N GLY A 14 17.13 19.96 -12.10
CA GLY A 14 16.37 21.04 -12.75
C GLY A 14 16.53 22.34 -11.97
N ALA A 15 16.95 23.40 -12.65
CA ALA A 15 16.93 24.77 -12.13
C ALA A 15 15.49 25.14 -11.74
N MET A 16 15.30 25.59 -10.50
CA MET A 16 14.04 26.17 -10.04
C MET A 16 14.00 27.64 -10.47
N ASP A 17 13.30 27.92 -11.56
CA ASP A 17 12.97 29.31 -11.93
C ASP A 17 11.86 29.82 -11.03
N SER A 18 12.17 30.88 -10.27
CA SER A 18 11.23 31.60 -9.42
C SER A 18 10.23 32.37 -10.29
N VAL A 19 8.98 31.92 -10.33
CA VAL A 19 7.88 32.64 -10.98
C VAL A 19 7.41 33.78 -10.08
N THR A 20 7.70 35.01 -10.47
CA THR A 20 7.18 36.23 -9.85
C THR A 20 5.84 36.58 -10.49
N THR A 21 4.74 36.48 -9.75
CA THR A 21 3.41 36.89 -10.21
C THR A 21 3.19 38.39 -10.01
N SER A 22 3.01 39.13 -11.10
CA SER A 22 2.43 40.50 -11.07
C SER A 22 0.90 40.41 -11.13
N PRO A 23 0.17 41.17 -10.30
CA PRO A 23 -1.26 41.40 -10.51
C PRO A 23 -1.43 42.65 -11.37
N THR A 24 -2.32 42.65 -12.36
CA THR A 24 -3.31 43.72 -12.69
C THR A 24 -3.93 43.43 -14.06
N GLY A 25 -5.27 43.43 -14.14
CA GLY A 25 -6.00 43.57 -15.42
C GLY A 25 -7.15 42.59 -15.59
N ALA A 26 -8.34 42.95 -15.11
CA ALA A 26 -9.59 42.24 -15.41
C ALA A 26 -10.06 42.60 -16.83
N GLY A 27 -9.59 41.84 -17.83
CA GLY A 27 -10.10 41.87 -19.20
C GLY A 27 -11.15 40.79 -19.45
N PRO A 28 -11.99 40.94 -20.49
CA PRO A 28 -13.03 39.98 -20.85
C PRO A 28 -12.45 38.58 -21.10
N VAL A 29 -13.12 37.56 -20.55
CA VAL A 29 -12.75 36.14 -20.61
C VAL A 29 -12.90 35.64 -22.05
N LEU A 30 -11.86 35.85 -22.87
CA LEU A 30 -11.72 35.14 -24.14
C LEU A 30 -11.57 33.64 -23.84
N ALA A 31 -12.34 32.83 -24.56
CA ALA A 31 -12.23 31.37 -24.50
C ALA A 31 -10.75 30.95 -24.69
N PRO A 32 -10.21 30.07 -23.82
CA PRO A 32 -8.81 29.71 -23.88
C PRO A 32 -8.49 29.08 -25.24
N PRO A 33 -7.42 29.53 -25.93
CA PRO A 33 -7.05 28.98 -27.22
C PRO A 33 -6.77 27.49 -27.09
N ALA A 34 -7.23 26.70 -28.07
CA ALA A 34 -6.92 25.29 -28.18
C ALA A 34 -5.39 25.12 -28.19
N ARG A 35 -4.82 24.63 -27.08
CA ARG A 35 -3.37 24.50 -26.89
C ARG A 35 -2.84 23.32 -27.71
N SER A 36 -2.49 23.56 -28.97
CA SER A 36 -1.64 22.69 -29.79
C SER A 36 -0.15 22.98 -29.53
N GLY A 37 0.27 22.93 -28.26
CA GLY A 37 1.66 23.12 -27.84
C GLY A 37 2.29 21.80 -27.45
N ALA A 38 3.60 21.67 -27.67
CA ALA A 38 4.39 20.53 -27.21
C ALA A 38 4.06 20.18 -25.74
N PRO A 39 4.02 18.90 -25.36
CA PRO A 39 3.67 18.49 -24.01
C PRO A 39 4.60 19.16 -23.00
N LEU A 40 4.04 20.07 -22.19
CA LEU A 40 4.77 20.73 -21.12
C LEU A 40 5.30 19.67 -20.15
N ALA A 41 6.55 19.84 -19.72
CA ALA A 41 7.12 18.98 -18.70
C ALA A 41 6.26 19.08 -17.42
N PRO A 42 5.95 17.95 -16.75
CA PRO A 42 5.08 17.96 -15.59
C PRO A 42 5.71 18.75 -14.44
N THR A 43 4.91 19.60 -13.80
CA THR A 43 5.33 20.42 -12.66
C THR A 43 5.52 19.53 -11.44
N ARG A 44 6.67 19.66 -10.76
CA ARG A 44 7.04 18.82 -9.60
C ARG A 44 6.82 19.58 -8.30
N VAL A 45 6.19 18.94 -7.32
CA VAL A 45 6.00 19.47 -5.96
C VAL A 45 6.49 18.43 -4.95
N GLN A 46 7.41 18.81 -4.08
CA GLN A 46 7.92 17.93 -3.03
C GLN A 46 7.23 18.21 -1.70
N VAL A 47 6.64 17.18 -1.11
CA VAL A 47 5.87 17.30 0.13
C VAL A 47 6.37 16.27 1.14
N THR A 48 6.34 16.67 2.41
CA THR A 48 6.69 15.82 3.56
C THR A 48 5.46 15.32 4.31
N GLY A 49 5.62 14.18 4.99
CA GLY A 49 4.58 13.54 5.79
C GLY A 49 3.83 12.43 5.06
N PRO A 50 2.86 11.80 5.75
CA PRO A 50 2.11 10.68 5.21
C PRO A 50 1.23 11.11 4.02
N LEU A 51 1.00 10.16 3.09
CA LEU A 51 0.08 10.32 1.97
C LEU A 51 -1.35 10.67 2.43
N HIS A 52 -1.80 10.05 3.51
CA HIS A 52 -3.09 10.37 4.11
C HIS A 52 -3.01 11.75 4.79
N GLY A 53 -3.90 12.65 4.40
CA GLY A 53 -3.96 14.02 4.93
C GLY A 53 -3.31 15.08 4.04
N LEU A 54 -2.86 14.72 2.83
CA LEU A 54 -2.61 15.73 1.79
C LEU A 54 -3.93 16.38 1.38
N ARG A 55 -3.91 17.69 1.18
CA ARG A 55 -5.06 18.44 0.68
C ARG A 55 -4.95 18.56 -0.83
N MET A 56 -6.01 18.18 -1.54
CA MET A 56 -6.09 18.30 -2.98
C MET A 56 -6.87 19.57 -3.37
N PRO A 57 -6.46 20.27 -4.44
CA PRO A 57 -7.29 21.30 -5.06
C PRO A 57 -8.65 20.76 -5.48
N ALA A 58 -9.67 21.62 -5.55
CA ALA A 58 -11.01 21.23 -5.98
C ALA A 58 -11.15 21.07 -7.51
N ASP A 59 -10.11 21.43 -8.26
CA ASP A 59 -10.08 21.36 -9.72
C ASP A 59 -9.64 19.97 -10.22
N CYS A 60 -9.85 19.69 -11.50
CA CYS A 60 -9.45 18.45 -12.15
C CYS A 60 -7.94 18.45 -12.40
N ALA A 61 -7.22 17.46 -11.90
CA ALA A 61 -5.76 17.38 -12.06
C ALA A 61 -5.30 17.24 -13.54
N ALA A 62 -6.19 16.86 -14.46
CA ALA A 62 -5.88 16.69 -15.87
C ALA A 62 -6.11 17.94 -16.72
N CYS A 63 -7.20 18.68 -16.48
CA CYS A 63 -7.63 19.78 -17.36
C CYS A 63 -7.93 21.10 -16.63
N GLY A 64 -7.89 21.13 -15.30
CA GLY A 64 -8.13 22.33 -14.49
C GLY A 64 -9.59 22.75 -14.33
N THR A 65 -10.56 22.05 -14.94
CA THR A 65 -12.00 22.31 -14.71
C THR A 65 -12.43 21.86 -13.31
N PRO A 66 -13.49 22.41 -12.70
CA PRO A 66 -13.98 21.96 -11.40
C PRO A 66 -14.20 20.44 -11.33
N ALA A 67 -13.68 19.78 -10.30
CA ALA A 67 -13.83 18.34 -10.14
C ALA A 67 -15.21 17.96 -9.61
N ARG A 68 -15.68 16.77 -10.00
CA ARG A 68 -16.97 16.20 -9.57
C ARG A 68 -16.84 14.84 -8.88
N GLY A 69 -15.63 14.31 -8.83
CA GLY A 69 -15.32 13.10 -8.09
C GLY A 69 -13.81 12.90 -8.00
N THR A 70 -13.40 11.78 -7.42
CA THR A 70 -12.00 11.39 -7.32
C THR A 70 -11.75 10.11 -8.11
N LEU A 71 -10.53 9.99 -8.63
CA LEU A 71 -9.97 8.72 -9.08
C LEU A 71 -8.83 8.34 -8.15
N ARG A 72 -8.78 7.06 -7.79
CA ARG A 72 -7.72 6.52 -6.94
C ARG A 72 -6.50 6.19 -7.79
N VAL A 73 -5.45 6.99 -7.64
CA VAL A 73 -4.13 6.73 -8.23
C VAL A 73 -3.37 5.80 -7.29
N GLU A 74 -3.28 4.52 -7.65
CA GLU A 74 -2.53 3.54 -6.86
C GLU A 74 -1.24 3.12 -7.57
N LYS A 75 -0.14 3.11 -6.81
CA LYS A 75 1.18 2.71 -7.28
C LYS A 75 1.83 1.67 -6.38
N ARG A 76 2.51 0.72 -7.00
CA ARG A 76 3.39 -0.27 -6.41
C ARG A 76 4.82 0.23 -6.48
N PHE A 77 5.51 0.19 -5.34
CA PHE A 77 6.93 0.48 -5.24
C PHE A 77 7.66 -0.77 -4.78
N ARG A 78 8.78 -1.08 -5.45
CA ARG A 78 9.64 -2.20 -5.10
C ARG A 78 10.76 -1.71 -4.20
N ARG A 79 10.84 -2.24 -2.98
CA ARG A 79 11.98 -2.04 -2.09
C ARG A 79 12.87 -3.29 -2.12
N THR A 80 14.02 -3.13 -2.75
CA THR A 80 15.11 -4.11 -2.70
C THR A 80 16.01 -3.75 -1.52
N SER A 81 16.25 -4.73 -0.65
CA SER A 81 17.33 -4.68 0.35
C SER A 81 18.32 -5.76 -0.05
N ASP A 82 19.62 -5.45 0.07
CA ASP A 82 20.71 -6.29 -0.47
C ASP A 82 20.63 -7.75 -0.01
N ASP A 83 20.09 -8.01 1.19
CA ASP A 83 20.02 -9.34 1.81
C ASP A 83 18.59 -9.89 2.01
N ALA A 84 17.55 -9.15 1.60
CA ALA A 84 16.16 -9.54 1.87
C ALA A 84 15.32 -9.69 0.58
N PRO A 85 14.32 -10.59 0.57
CA PRO A 85 13.40 -10.71 -0.56
C PRO A 85 12.74 -9.35 -0.84
N SER A 86 12.58 -9.03 -2.13
CA SER A 86 11.97 -7.77 -2.57
C SER A 86 10.60 -7.60 -1.92
N ARG A 87 10.43 -6.49 -1.19
CA ARG A 87 9.14 -6.11 -0.61
C ARG A 87 8.44 -5.14 -1.54
N TYR A 88 7.16 -5.36 -1.76
CA TYR A 88 6.33 -4.44 -2.54
C TYR A 88 5.46 -3.63 -1.59
N LEU A 89 5.52 -2.31 -1.73
CA LEU A 89 4.66 -1.38 -1.03
C LEU A 89 3.61 -0.84 -2.00
N PHE A 90 2.38 -0.72 -1.52
CA PHE A 90 1.29 -0.14 -2.28
C PHE A 90 0.89 1.18 -1.63
N HIS A 91 0.85 2.23 -2.45
CA HIS A 91 0.45 3.55 -2.03
C HIS A 91 -0.67 4.02 -2.93
N ALA A 92 -1.68 4.62 -2.33
CA ALA A 92 -2.84 5.12 -3.04
C ALA A 92 -3.10 6.58 -2.67
N LEU A 93 -3.53 7.35 -3.66
CA LEU A 93 -3.87 8.75 -3.53
C LEU A 93 -5.17 9.00 -4.28
N ASP A 94 -6.16 9.57 -3.60
CA ASP A 94 -7.42 9.96 -4.25
C ASP A 94 -7.25 11.37 -4.84
N VAL A 95 -7.27 11.47 -6.16
CA VAL A 95 -7.02 12.71 -6.90
C VAL A 95 -8.33 13.18 -7.56
N PRO A 96 -8.69 14.47 -7.46
CA PRO A 96 -9.92 15.00 -8.04
C PRO A 96 -9.86 15.11 -9.56
N PHE A 97 -10.95 14.70 -10.21
CA PHE A 97 -11.16 14.78 -11.66
C PHE A 97 -12.60 15.19 -12.00
N CYS A 98 -12.80 15.79 -13.17
CA CYS A 98 -14.12 16.06 -13.73
C CYS A 98 -14.75 14.81 -14.37
N ASP A 99 -16.05 14.86 -14.66
CA ASP A 99 -16.79 13.71 -15.23
C ASP A 99 -16.22 13.25 -16.57
N ASP A 100 -15.79 14.18 -17.44
CA ASP A 100 -15.23 13.87 -18.75
C ASP A 100 -13.92 13.08 -18.65
N CYS A 101 -13.00 13.52 -17.77
CA CYS A 101 -11.76 12.82 -17.52
C CYS A 101 -11.99 11.46 -16.84
N ARG A 102 -12.98 11.35 -15.94
CA ARG A 102 -13.36 10.05 -15.35
C ARG A 102 -13.94 9.11 -16.41
N GLY A 103 -14.75 9.62 -17.33
CA GLY A 103 -15.27 8.88 -18.47
C GLY A 103 -14.18 8.44 -19.43
N ALA A 104 -13.20 9.30 -19.71
CA ALA A 104 -12.03 8.96 -20.52
C ALA A 104 -11.19 7.86 -19.85
N HIS A 105 -10.93 7.98 -18.55
CA HIS A 105 -10.25 6.94 -17.77
C HIS A 105 -11.01 5.60 -17.87
N ALA A 106 -12.33 5.61 -17.67
CA ALA A 106 -13.15 4.39 -17.76
C ALA A 106 -13.13 3.75 -19.16
N ARG A 107 -13.06 4.54 -20.24
CA ARG A 107 -12.92 4.04 -21.62
C ARG A 107 -11.54 3.47 -21.92
N GLU A 108 -10.49 4.05 -21.34
CA GLU A 108 -9.11 3.58 -21.50
C GLU A 108 -8.79 2.35 -20.64
N LEU A 109 -9.59 2.09 -19.60
CA LEU A 109 -9.46 0.89 -18.80
C LEU A 109 -9.83 -0.33 -19.66
N ALA A 110 -8.80 -1.05 -20.12
CA ALA A 110 -8.98 -2.35 -20.73
C ALA A 110 -9.71 -3.28 -19.72
N PRO A 111 -10.67 -4.09 -20.19
CA PRO A 111 -11.23 -5.15 -19.37
C PRO A 111 -10.12 -6.12 -18.97
N VAL A 112 -10.18 -6.61 -17.73
CA VAL A 112 -9.23 -7.63 -17.28
C VAL A 112 -9.45 -8.90 -18.08
N ASP A 113 -8.38 -9.47 -18.62
CA ASP A 113 -8.44 -10.73 -19.34
C ASP A 113 -9.07 -11.84 -18.44
N PRO A 114 -10.19 -12.45 -18.87
CA PRO A 114 -10.85 -13.50 -18.09
C PRO A 114 -9.94 -14.71 -17.84
N ALA A 115 -8.94 -14.98 -18.68
CA ALA A 115 -7.97 -16.04 -18.45
C ALA A 115 -7.07 -15.75 -17.25
N VAL A 116 -6.65 -14.49 -17.06
CA VAL A 116 -5.88 -14.05 -15.89
C VAL A 116 -6.71 -14.20 -14.62
N LEU A 117 -7.98 -13.77 -14.65
CA LEU A 117 -8.91 -13.95 -13.53
C LEU A 117 -9.10 -15.43 -13.18
N ARG A 118 -9.27 -16.30 -14.18
CA ARG A 118 -9.38 -17.75 -13.98
C ARG A 118 -8.12 -18.32 -13.33
N ARG A 119 -6.93 -17.91 -13.80
CA ARG A 119 -5.65 -18.35 -13.22
C ARG A 119 -5.51 -17.90 -11.77
N MET A 120 -5.82 -16.64 -11.45
CA MET A 120 -5.80 -16.14 -10.08
C MET A 120 -6.75 -16.90 -9.15
N ARG A 121 -7.98 -17.16 -9.60
CA ARG A 121 -8.96 -17.97 -8.85
C ARG A 121 -8.42 -19.37 -8.60
N TRP A 122 -7.79 -20.00 -9.60
CA TRP A 122 -7.18 -21.32 -9.44
C TRP A 122 -6.00 -21.29 -8.45
N THR A 123 -5.14 -20.27 -8.51
CA THR A 123 -4.06 -20.08 -7.54
C THR A 123 -4.60 -19.91 -6.12
N PHE A 124 -5.69 -19.15 -5.94
CA PHE A 124 -6.35 -19.01 -4.65
C PHE A 124 -6.93 -20.35 -4.16
N VAL A 125 -7.65 -21.08 -5.02
CA VAL A 125 -8.18 -22.41 -4.70
C VAL A 125 -7.03 -23.32 -4.25
N LEU A 126 -5.96 -23.46 -5.04
CA LEU A 126 -4.81 -24.30 -4.70
C LEU A 126 -4.12 -23.89 -3.40
N ARG A 127 -3.93 -22.58 -3.16
CA ARG A 127 -3.36 -22.07 -1.90
C ARG A 127 -4.27 -22.33 -0.70
N THR A 128 -5.59 -22.38 -0.93
CA THR A 128 -6.54 -22.69 0.12
C THR A 128 -6.82 -24.19 0.28
N THR A 129 -6.52 -25.04 -0.70
CA THR A 129 -6.78 -26.49 -0.68
C THR A 129 -6.33 -27.19 0.61
N PRO A 130 -5.10 -26.96 1.13
CA PRO A 130 -4.63 -27.61 2.36
C PRO A 130 -5.49 -27.31 3.58
N TYR A 131 -6.28 -26.24 3.53
CA TYR A 131 -7.12 -25.76 4.62
C TYR A 131 -8.52 -26.41 4.62
N TRP A 132 -9.01 -26.92 3.48
CA TRP A 132 -10.34 -27.54 3.42
C TRP A 132 -10.41 -28.89 4.13
N ILE A 133 -9.32 -29.67 4.11
CA ILE A 133 -9.28 -30.99 4.75
C ILE A 133 -9.41 -30.87 6.28
N PRO A 134 -8.61 -30.08 7.01
CA PRO A 134 -8.80 -29.89 8.45
C PRO A 134 -10.18 -29.35 8.80
N LEU A 135 -10.70 -28.39 8.03
CA LEU A 135 -12.04 -27.85 8.26
C LEU A 135 -13.12 -28.92 8.14
N ALA A 136 -13.06 -29.76 7.10
CA ALA A 136 -14.00 -30.85 6.90
C ALA A 136 -13.92 -31.89 8.05
N VAL A 137 -12.72 -32.23 8.51
CA VAL A 137 -12.51 -33.12 9.66
C VAL A 137 -13.12 -32.53 10.93
N ILE A 138 -12.87 -31.26 11.23
CA ILE A 138 -13.44 -30.57 12.39
C ILE A 138 -14.98 -30.61 12.32
N LEU A 139 -15.55 -30.20 11.18
CA LEU A 139 -17.00 -30.19 10.98
C LEU A 139 -17.62 -31.60 11.08
N TRP A 140 -16.92 -32.63 10.62
CA TRP A 140 -17.35 -34.02 10.74
C TRP A 140 -17.24 -34.55 12.18
N MET A 141 -16.22 -34.14 12.93
CA MET A 141 -16.03 -34.54 14.32
C MET A 141 -17.04 -33.88 15.28
N ILE A 142 -17.45 -32.64 15.02
CA ILE A 142 -18.40 -31.90 15.85
C ILE A 142 -19.65 -32.73 16.22
N PRO A 143 -20.43 -33.31 15.28
CA PRO A 143 -21.60 -34.10 15.65
C PRO A 143 -21.25 -35.41 16.35
N LYS A 144 -20.09 -36.03 16.06
CA LYS A 144 -19.65 -37.26 16.73
C LYS A 144 -19.29 -37.02 18.19
N VAL A 145 -18.64 -35.89 18.45
CA VAL A 145 -18.34 -35.42 19.79
C VAL A 145 -19.64 -35.00 20.47
N LEU A 146 -20.46 -34.13 19.87
CA LEU A 146 -21.67 -33.55 20.48
C LEU A 146 -22.84 -34.52 20.67
N ALA A 147 -23.01 -35.55 19.83
CA ALA A 147 -24.13 -36.49 19.93
C ALA A 147 -24.22 -37.24 21.28
N PRO A 148 -23.14 -37.75 21.88
CA PRO A 148 -23.19 -38.28 23.24
C PRO A 148 -23.48 -37.19 24.29
N PHE A 149 -23.03 -35.93 24.12
CA PHE A 149 -23.43 -34.81 25.00
C PHE A 149 -24.93 -34.54 24.95
N ALA A 150 -25.50 -34.44 23.75
CA ALA A 150 -26.93 -34.23 23.56
C ALA A 150 -27.77 -35.36 24.19
N ARG A 151 -27.32 -36.61 24.03
CA ARG A 151 -28.01 -37.78 24.60
C ARG A 151 -27.88 -37.87 26.13
N GLY A 152 -26.71 -37.54 26.69
CA GLY A 152 -26.48 -37.49 28.14
C GLY A 152 -27.32 -36.40 28.82
N LEU A 153 -27.36 -35.20 28.21
CA LEU A 153 -28.21 -34.10 28.67
C LEU A 153 -29.68 -34.51 28.75
N THR A 154 -30.22 -35.24 27.77
CA THR A 154 -31.64 -35.63 27.79
C THR A 154 -32.02 -36.69 28.83
N ARG A 155 -31.07 -37.48 29.36
CA ARG A 155 -31.38 -38.59 30.27
C ARG A 155 -31.13 -38.29 31.75
N GLU A 156 -30.10 -37.51 32.08
CA GLU A 156 -29.71 -37.28 33.48
C GLU A 156 -30.12 -35.92 34.05
N THR A 157 -30.27 -34.87 33.21
CA THR A 157 -30.66 -33.54 33.71
C THR A 157 -32.11 -33.46 34.20
N LEU A 158 -32.97 -34.40 33.77
CA LEU A 158 -34.35 -34.49 34.23
C LEU A 158 -34.53 -35.36 35.49
N ALA A 159 -33.52 -36.14 35.88
CA ALA A 159 -33.71 -37.17 36.92
C ALA A 159 -32.96 -36.93 38.24
N LEU A 160 -31.82 -36.23 38.31
CA LEU A 160 -30.98 -36.32 39.51
C LEU A 160 -30.28 -35.03 39.93
N ARG A 161 -30.78 -34.44 41.03
CA ARG A 161 -30.03 -33.58 41.96
C ARG A 161 -29.15 -34.48 42.84
N THR A 162 -28.05 -35.03 42.31
CA THR A 162 -27.11 -35.79 43.13
C THR A 162 -26.20 -34.83 43.93
N PRO A 163 -26.06 -34.97 45.27
CA PRO A 163 -25.34 -34.01 46.12
C PRO A 163 -23.81 -34.12 46.07
N SER A 164 -23.24 -35.08 45.35
CA SER A 164 -21.80 -35.32 45.27
C SER A 164 -21.22 -34.64 44.02
N GLY A 165 -20.33 -33.65 44.21
CA GLY A 165 -19.80 -32.71 43.21
C GLY A 165 -19.00 -33.25 42.01
N GLU A 166 -19.33 -34.43 41.47
CA GLU A 166 -18.71 -35.01 40.28
C GLU A 166 -19.18 -34.37 38.95
N TRP A 167 -20.24 -33.55 38.98
CA TRP A 167 -20.82 -32.89 37.80
C TRP A 167 -19.88 -31.92 37.05
N ASN A 168 -18.83 -31.43 37.71
CA ASN A 168 -17.94 -30.43 37.10
C ASN A 168 -17.00 -31.01 36.02
N TRP A 169 -16.54 -32.26 36.17
CA TRP A 169 -15.49 -32.77 35.27
C TRP A 169 -15.95 -32.97 33.84
N TRP A 170 -17.19 -33.42 33.64
CA TRP A 170 -17.71 -33.67 32.29
C TRP A 170 -18.01 -32.38 31.53
N LEU A 171 -18.56 -31.37 32.21
CA LEU A 171 -18.75 -30.03 31.66
C LEU A 171 -17.41 -29.37 31.32
N LEU A 172 -16.39 -29.52 32.17
CA LEU A 172 -15.04 -29.03 31.91
C LEU A 172 -14.41 -29.69 30.66
N MET A 173 -14.58 -31.00 30.49
CA MET A 173 -14.11 -31.71 29.29
C MET A 173 -14.86 -31.27 28.03
N ALA A 174 -16.19 -31.12 28.10
CA ALA A 174 -17.00 -30.60 27.00
C ALA A 174 -16.53 -29.21 26.57
N ALA A 175 -16.38 -28.32 27.55
CA ALA A 175 -15.91 -26.96 27.35
C ALA A 175 -14.48 -26.94 26.78
N GLY A 176 -13.60 -27.83 27.26
CA GLY A 176 -12.24 -27.99 26.75
C GLY A 176 -12.20 -28.41 25.28
N VAL A 177 -13.02 -29.39 24.88
CA VAL A 177 -13.08 -29.87 23.49
C VAL A 177 -13.66 -28.78 22.57
N VAL A 178 -14.77 -28.14 22.97
CA VAL A 178 -15.35 -27.02 22.21
C VAL A 178 -14.35 -25.86 22.11
N GLY A 179 -13.67 -25.53 23.19
CA GLY A 179 -12.63 -24.49 23.23
C GLY A 179 -11.45 -24.81 22.33
N PHE A 180 -10.98 -26.07 22.32
CA PHE A 180 -9.90 -26.51 21.44
C PHE A 180 -10.28 -26.38 19.96
N PHE A 181 -11.44 -26.91 19.55
CA PHE A 181 -11.90 -26.80 18.16
C PHE A 181 -12.19 -25.35 17.75
N GLY A 182 -12.75 -24.54 18.66
CA GLY A 182 -12.94 -23.12 18.48
C GLY A 182 -11.61 -22.38 18.28
N PHE A 183 -10.58 -22.71 19.07
CA PHE A 183 -9.24 -22.15 18.94
C PHE A 183 -8.57 -22.56 17.62
N CYS A 184 -8.66 -23.84 17.23
CA CYS A 184 -8.17 -24.33 15.95
C CYS A 184 -8.86 -23.61 14.78
N LEU A 185 -10.19 -23.47 14.82
CA LEU A 185 -10.96 -22.75 13.80
C LEU A 185 -10.58 -21.27 13.76
N PHE A 186 -10.42 -20.61 14.91
CA PHE A 186 -10.03 -19.21 14.99
C PHE A 186 -8.61 -18.99 14.45
N GLY A 187 -7.63 -19.80 14.86
CA GLY A 187 -6.25 -19.75 14.37
C GLY A 187 -6.19 -19.98 12.87
N PHE A 188 -7.01 -20.92 12.38
CA PHE A 188 -7.18 -21.20 10.96
C PHE A 188 -7.77 -20.02 10.19
N LEU A 189 -8.88 -19.44 10.65
CA LEU A 189 -9.50 -18.27 10.02
C LEU A 189 -8.54 -17.07 10.04
N THR A 190 -7.75 -16.92 11.10
CA THR A 190 -6.70 -15.90 11.20
C THR A 190 -5.60 -16.14 10.17
N LEU A 191 -5.16 -17.39 10.00
CA LEU A 191 -4.14 -17.76 9.03
C LEU A 191 -4.63 -17.58 7.59
N VAL A 192 -5.87 -17.97 7.28
CA VAL A 192 -6.52 -17.70 5.99
C VAL A 192 -6.65 -16.20 5.76
N ASN A 193 -7.06 -15.42 6.76
CA ASN A 193 -7.15 -13.96 6.66
C ASN A 193 -5.78 -13.31 6.49
N ARG A 194 -4.71 -13.84 7.09
CA ARG A 194 -3.34 -13.41 6.83
C ARG A 194 -2.87 -13.81 5.43
N ALA A 195 -3.26 -15.00 4.98
CA ALA A 195 -2.98 -15.51 3.63
C ALA A 195 -3.80 -14.81 2.53
N ARG A 196 -4.80 -13.99 2.87
CA ARG A 196 -5.47 -13.02 1.98
C ARG A 196 -4.53 -11.86 1.57
N HIS A 197 -3.24 -12.11 1.42
CA HIS A 197 -2.37 -11.23 0.67
C HIS A 197 -2.99 -11.00 -0.71
N ASP A 198 -2.97 -9.75 -1.17
CA ASP A 198 -3.51 -9.39 -2.48
C ASP A 198 -2.94 -10.32 -3.56
N LEU A 199 -3.83 -10.86 -4.40
CA LEU A 199 -3.42 -11.72 -5.51
C LEU A 199 -2.89 -10.82 -6.61
N VAL A 200 -1.56 -10.72 -6.68
CA VAL A 200 -0.89 -9.95 -7.73
C VAL A 200 -0.91 -10.75 -9.02
N ALA A 201 -1.45 -10.15 -10.09
CA ALA A 201 -1.41 -10.73 -11.42
C ALA A 201 0.05 -10.95 -11.85
N PRO A 202 0.38 -12.10 -12.49
CA PRO A 202 1.60 -12.16 -13.25
C PRO A 202 1.53 -11.07 -14.33
N TYR A 203 2.49 -10.14 -14.29
CA TYR A 203 2.55 -9.03 -15.22
C TYR A 203 3.72 -9.22 -16.17
N ALA A 204 3.43 -9.24 -17.46
CA ALA A 204 4.41 -9.46 -18.52
C ALA A 204 4.99 -8.15 -19.09
N GLY A 205 4.52 -6.99 -18.64
CA GLY A 205 5.02 -5.69 -19.11
C GLY A 205 6.36 -5.30 -18.47
N ALA A 206 6.78 -4.07 -18.73
CA ALA A 206 8.05 -3.55 -18.26
C ALA A 206 8.09 -3.53 -16.71
N GLY A 207 9.26 -3.83 -16.14
CA GLY A 207 9.46 -3.84 -14.69
C GLY A 207 9.17 -2.51 -14.00
N ASP A 208 9.16 -1.41 -14.77
CA ASP A 208 8.94 -0.04 -14.31
C ASP A 208 7.46 0.34 -14.24
N ASP A 209 6.54 -0.55 -14.65
CA ASP A 209 5.12 -0.33 -14.50
C ASP A 209 4.74 -0.39 -13.02
N THR A 210 4.47 0.81 -12.50
CA THR A 210 4.17 1.05 -11.09
C THR A 210 2.68 1.16 -10.85
N TYR A 211 1.83 1.35 -11.85
CA TYR A 211 0.40 1.58 -11.61
C TYR A 211 -0.33 0.28 -11.30
N VAL A 212 -1.22 0.37 -10.32
CA VAL A 212 -1.98 -0.74 -9.78
C VAL A 212 -3.46 -0.44 -9.92
N ARG A 213 -4.20 -1.43 -10.43
CA ARG A 213 -5.65 -1.49 -10.37
C ARG A 213 -6.03 -2.59 -9.39
N ARG A 214 -6.77 -2.23 -8.33
CA ARG A 214 -7.40 -3.21 -7.43
C ARG A 214 -8.83 -3.45 -7.85
N GLU A 215 -9.20 -4.72 -8.02
CA GLU A 215 -10.58 -5.12 -8.17
C GLU A 215 -10.99 -6.06 -7.04
N ARG A 216 -12.21 -5.85 -6.52
CA ARG A 216 -12.80 -6.80 -5.59
C ARG A 216 -13.30 -8.00 -6.38
N VAL A 217 -12.74 -9.17 -6.10
CA VAL A 217 -13.24 -10.43 -6.64
C VAL A 217 -14.30 -10.97 -5.68
N LEU A 218 -15.37 -11.56 -6.21
CA LEU A 218 -16.53 -12.05 -5.44
C LEU A 218 -16.14 -12.95 -4.24
N LEU A 219 -15.04 -13.70 -4.36
CA LEU A 219 -14.55 -14.65 -3.36
C LEU A 219 -13.02 -14.52 -3.26
N GLY A 220 -12.51 -13.67 -2.37
CA GLY A 220 -11.07 -13.63 -2.09
C GLY A 220 -10.50 -12.26 -1.68
N PRO A 221 -9.16 -12.17 -1.60
CA PRO A 221 -8.45 -10.89 -1.47
C PRO A 221 -8.66 -10.02 -2.72
N ASN A 222 -8.26 -8.75 -2.65
CA ASN A 222 -8.29 -7.90 -3.84
C ASN A 222 -7.35 -8.49 -4.90
N ALA A 223 -7.83 -8.55 -6.14
CA ALA A 223 -6.95 -8.83 -7.27
C ALA A 223 -6.21 -7.54 -7.64
N VAL A 224 -4.89 -7.61 -7.65
CA VAL A 224 -4.00 -6.51 -7.99
C VAL A 224 -3.51 -6.74 -9.40
N PHE A 225 -3.94 -5.88 -10.33
CA PHE A 225 -3.48 -5.86 -11.71
C PHE A 225 -2.45 -4.76 -11.86
N LEU A 226 -1.33 -5.11 -12.45
CA LEU A 226 -0.31 -4.17 -12.87
C LEU A 226 -0.57 -3.84 -14.34
N GLY A 227 -0.35 -2.58 -14.70
CA GLY A 227 -0.55 -2.13 -16.07
C GLY A 227 -0.02 -0.73 -16.27
N PRO A 228 0.08 -0.29 -17.54
CA PRO A 228 0.41 1.08 -17.83
C PRO A 228 -0.68 2.02 -17.29
N PRO A 229 -0.31 3.23 -16.87
CA PRO A 229 -1.31 4.23 -16.50
C PRO A 229 -2.13 4.66 -17.71
N THR A 230 -3.42 4.92 -17.49
CA THR A 230 -4.25 5.66 -18.46
C THR A 230 -3.70 7.08 -18.67
N SER A 231 -4.02 7.71 -19.80
CA SER A 231 -3.68 9.09 -20.14
C SER A 231 -4.16 10.12 -19.09
N VAL A 232 -5.23 9.76 -18.37
CA VAL A 232 -5.82 10.55 -17.27
C VAL A 232 -5.01 10.39 -15.98
N LEU A 233 -4.68 9.15 -15.60
CA LEU A 233 -3.87 8.90 -14.39
C LEU A 233 -2.45 9.48 -14.52
N THR A 234 -1.87 9.51 -15.72
CA THR A 234 -0.57 10.17 -15.94
C THR A 234 -0.60 11.68 -15.72
N ALA A 235 -1.77 12.30 -15.56
CA ALA A 235 -1.86 13.71 -15.20
C ALA A 235 -1.46 13.98 -13.74
N ALA A 236 -1.49 12.97 -12.87
CA ALA A 236 -1.08 13.07 -11.47
C ALA A 236 -0.27 11.82 -11.09
N ASP A 237 1.02 12.01 -10.88
CA ASP A 237 1.97 10.95 -10.55
C ASP A 237 2.70 11.26 -9.23
N PHE A 238 3.23 10.24 -8.57
CA PHE A 238 4.03 10.40 -7.34
C PHE A 238 5.10 9.31 -7.19
N THR A 239 6.18 9.64 -6.47
CA THR A 239 7.29 8.71 -6.20
C THR A 239 7.10 7.92 -4.90
N ASP A 240 7.92 6.88 -4.68
CA ASP A 240 8.04 6.25 -3.35
C ASP A 240 8.55 7.30 -2.35
N ASP A 241 8.55 6.94 -1.08
CA ASP A 241 9.27 7.68 -0.07
C ASP A 241 10.76 7.80 -0.41
N GLU A 242 11.16 9.03 -0.73
CA GLU A 242 12.52 9.47 -1.00
C GLU A 242 13.21 9.95 0.29
N SER A 243 12.59 9.81 1.47
CA SER A 243 13.19 10.26 2.73
C SER A 243 14.45 9.48 3.08
N GLU A 244 15.41 10.16 3.68
CA GLU A 244 16.57 9.52 4.29
C GLU A 244 16.29 9.11 5.74
N LEU A 245 17.18 8.31 6.32
CA LEU A 245 17.14 7.99 7.76
C LEU A 245 17.06 9.29 8.59
N PHE A 246 16.06 9.39 9.47
CA PHE A 246 15.72 10.56 10.30
C PHE A 246 15.05 11.75 9.59
N GLU A 247 14.82 11.69 8.28
CA GLU A 247 13.94 12.65 7.62
C GLU A 247 12.46 12.20 7.76
N PRO A 248 11.51 13.14 7.82
CA PRO A 248 10.11 12.77 7.64
C PRO A 248 9.90 12.19 6.25
N GLU A 249 8.90 11.32 6.08
CA GLU A 249 8.52 10.78 4.76
C GLU A 249 8.47 11.90 3.72
N ARG A 250 9.10 11.71 2.56
CA ARG A 250 9.22 12.73 1.51
C ARG A 250 8.85 12.10 0.19
N ARG A 251 7.95 12.73 -0.56
CA ARG A 251 7.56 12.25 -1.89
C ARG A 251 7.55 13.40 -2.88
N THR A 252 7.88 13.08 -4.13
CA THR A 252 7.76 14.01 -5.26
C THR A 252 6.45 13.72 -5.98
N TYR A 253 5.56 14.72 -6.02
CA TYR A 253 4.32 14.70 -6.80
C TYR A 253 4.56 15.41 -8.13
N ARG A 254 3.96 14.91 -9.21
CA ARG A 254 4.09 15.44 -10.56
C ARG A 254 2.70 15.65 -11.13
N PHE A 255 2.41 16.87 -11.56
CA PHE A 255 1.13 17.22 -12.16
C PHE A 255 1.33 17.75 -13.58
N ARG A 256 0.42 17.36 -14.49
CA ARG A 256 0.41 17.86 -15.87
C ARG A 256 -0.03 19.32 -15.92
N ASP A 257 -1.05 19.69 -15.14
CA ASP A 257 -1.52 21.08 -15.06
C ASP A 257 -0.69 21.88 -14.04
N PRO A 258 0.06 22.92 -14.47
CA PRO A 258 0.84 23.77 -13.56
C PRO A 258 -0.03 24.56 -12.59
N VAL A 259 -1.27 24.89 -12.95
CA VAL A 259 -2.18 25.64 -12.06
C VAL A 259 -2.61 24.75 -10.89
N PHE A 260 -3.04 23.51 -11.19
CA PHE A 260 -3.30 22.51 -10.16
C PHE A 260 -2.08 22.27 -9.25
N ALA A 261 -0.87 22.18 -9.81
CA ALA A 261 0.36 22.01 -9.03
C ALA A 261 0.61 23.17 -8.04
N ALA A 262 0.40 24.41 -8.49
CA ALA A 262 0.57 25.60 -7.65
C ALA A 262 -0.46 25.65 -6.52
N GLN A 263 -1.74 25.35 -6.82
CA GLN A 263 -2.79 25.24 -5.80
C GLN A 263 -2.49 24.12 -4.79
N PHE A 264 -2.03 22.96 -5.26
CA PHE A 264 -1.63 21.85 -4.41
C PHE A 264 -0.48 22.25 -3.48
N ALA A 265 0.53 22.95 -4.00
CA ALA A 265 1.63 23.47 -3.19
C ALA A 265 1.14 24.48 -2.14
N ALA A 266 0.23 25.38 -2.50
CA ALA A 266 -0.34 26.37 -1.59
C ALA A 266 -1.16 25.71 -0.46
N LEU A 267 -2.02 24.73 -0.79
CA LEU A 267 -2.83 23.99 0.19
C LEU A 267 -1.98 23.15 1.17
N ASN A 268 -0.78 22.75 0.75
CA ASN A 268 0.16 21.96 1.54
C ASN A 268 1.42 22.75 1.91
N ALA A 269 1.34 24.08 1.98
CA ALA A 269 2.50 24.96 2.20
C ALA A 269 3.30 24.61 3.46
N ASN A 270 2.62 24.18 4.53
CA ASN A 270 3.25 23.75 5.79
C ASN A 270 3.95 22.37 5.70
N ARG A 271 3.76 21.63 4.61
CA ARG A 271 4.36 20.33 4.34
C ARG A 271 5.38 20.37 3.22
N LEU A 272 5.52 21.49 2.49
CA LEU A 272 6.49 21.60 1.40
C LEU A 272 7.89 21.28 1.91
N TRP A 273 8.56 20.36 1.21
CA TRP A 273 9.92 19.99 1.57
C TRP A 273 10.86 21.15 1.24
N ASN A 274 11.74 21.48 2.20
CA ASN A 274 12.78 22.46 2.02
C ASN A 274 14.10 21.91 2.54
N ALA A 275 15.06 21.72 1.63
CA ALA A 275 16.41 21.23 1.95
C ALA A 275 17.11 22.07 3.05
N LYS A 276 16.80 23.36 3.12
CA LYS A 276 17.40 24.31 4.09
C LYS A 276 16.65 24.36 5.42
N ALA A 277 15.50 23.70 5.55
CA ALA A 277 14.75 23.67 6.79
C ALA A 277 15.60 23.11 7.96
N PRO A 278 15.43 23.62 9.19
CA PRO A 278 16.16 23.13 10.36
C PRO A 278 16.11 21.59 10.52
N ARG A 279 14.94 20.98 10.26
CA ARG A 279 14.75 19.53 10.33
C ARG A 279 15.61 18.76 9.32
N ALA A 280 15.63 19.17 8.04
CA ALA A 280 16.47 18.53 7.02
C ALA A 280 17.98 18.72 7.28
N ARG A 281 18.38 19.84 7.89
CA ARG A 281 19.76 20.04 8.35
C ARG A 281 20.09 19.14 9.54
N TRP A 282 19.17 18.99 10.49
CA TRP A 282 19.36 18.13 11.66
C TRP A 282 19.45 16.65 11.27
N ALA A 283 18.58 16.15 10.38
CA ALA A 283 18.65 14.77 9.88
C ALA A 283 20.00 14.47 9.22
N ARG A 284 20.51 15.36 8.36
CA ARG A 284 21.84 15.23 7.75
C ARG A 284 22.97 15.21 8.78
N LYS A 285 22.90 16.06 9.81
CA LYS A 285 23.88 16.05 10.92
C LYS A 285 23.79 14.78 11.75
N ALA A 286 22.58 14.34 12.13
CA ALA A 286 22.35 13.13 12.89
C ALA A 286 22.86 11.89 12.15
N ARG A 287 22.61 11.79 10.83
CA ARG A 287 23.16 10.74 9.98
C ARG A 287 24.69 10.75 9.98
N LYS A 288 25.32 11.91 9.79
CA LYS A 288 26.78 12.04 9.82
C LYS A 288 27.35 11.62 11.19
N LEU A 289 26.72 12.04 12.28
CA LEU A 289 27.12 11.65 13.65
C LEU A 289 26.95 10.15 13.88
N LEU A 290 25.85 9.55 13.44
CA LEU A 290 25.62 8.11 13.57
C LEU A 290 26.61 7.29 12.75
N THR A 291 26.94 7.73 11.52
CA THR A 291 28.00 7.09 10.73
C THR A 291 29.35 7.18 11.42
N ILE A 292 29.72 8.34 11.99
CA ILE A 292 30.97 8.50 12.75
C ILE A 292 30.96 7.56 13.97
N ALA A 293 29.88 7.55 14.75
CA ALA A 293 29.74 6.70 15.93
C ALA A 293 29.87 5.21 15.55
N PHE A 294 29.23 4.77 14.47
CA PHE A 294 29.32 3.40 13.99
C PHE A 294 30.76 3.02 13.59
N VAL A 295 31.47 3.90 12.86
CA VAL A 295 32.87 3.68 12.50
C VAL A 295 33.77 3.59 13.73
N VAL A 296 33.56 4.45 14.73
CA VAL A 296 34.31 4.40 16.00
C VAL A 296 34.07 3.09 16.73
N VAL A 297 32.82 2.62 16.81
CA VAL A 297 32.48 1.33 17.43
C VAL A 297 33.19 0.17 16.71
N LEU A 298 33.17 0.16 15.37
CA LEU A 298 33.88 -0.87 14.60
C LEU A 298 35.40 -0.80 14.80
N ALA A 299 35.98 0.39 14.87
CA ALA A 299 37.41 0.56 15.11
C ALA A 299 37.81 0.05 16.50
N VAL A 300 37.03 0.36 17.54
CA VAL A 300 37.27 -0.15 18.90
C VAL A 300 37.13 -1.67 18.94
N ALA A 301 36.09 -2.24 18.32
CA ALA A 301 35.92 -3.69 18.26
C ALA A 301 37.10 -4.38 17.57
N TRP A 302 37.62 -3.80 16.49
CA TRP A 302 38.80 -4.31 15.79
C TRP A 302 40.07 -4.25 16.66
N VAL A 303 40.29 -3.16 17.40
CA VAL A 303 41.43 -3.05 18.34
C VAL A 303 41.34 -4.08 19.45
N VAL A 304 40.14 -4.33 19.98
CA VAL A 304 39.90 -5.33 21.04
C VAL A 304 40.17 -6.74 20.53
N ASP A 305 39.69 -7.08 19.34
CA ASP A 305 39.94 -8.37 18.69
C ASP A 305 41.44 -8.61 18.48
N TRP A 306 42.15 -7.61 17.93
CA TRP A 306 43.59 -7.65 17.72
C TRP A 306 44.40 -7.82 19.02
N TRP A 307 43.91 -7.29 20.14
CA TRP A 307 44.58 -7.44 21.44
C TRP A 307 44.40 -8.83 22.06
N MET A 308 43.36 -9.57 21.66
CA MET A 308 43.07 -10.91 22.19
C MET A 308 43.64 -12.05 21.34
N SER A 309 44.13 -11.77 20.14
CA SER A 309 44.81 -12.73 19.25
C SER A 309 46.32 -12.76 19.46
#